data_AF-A0A1Z5L3D4-F1
#
_entry.id   AF-A0A1Z5L3D4-F1
#
_cell.length_a   1.000
_cell.length_b   1.000
_cell.length_c   1.000
_cell.angle_alpha   90.00
_cell.angle_beta   90.00
_cell.angle_gamma   90.00
#
_symmetry.space_group_name_H-M   'P 1'
#
loop_
_entity.id
_entity.type
_entity.pdbx_description
1 polymer ?
#
loop_
_entity_poly.entity_id
_entity_poly.type
_entity_poly.pdbx_seq_one_letter_code
_entity_poly.pdbx_strand_id
1 'polypeptide(L)'
;MARLACFKTESEEDGSDVLRFIDRTLIKLCQKFGEYNKDDPSSFRYAENFSLYPQFMFHLRRSQFLQVFNNSPDETSYYRHMLNREDLTQSLIMIQPILYAYSFNGPPEPVLLDTSSIQPDRILLMDTFFHIVIFHGETIAQWRKAGYHNSAEHDNFRQLLQAPEDDAQEILQTRFPMPRYIVCDQGGSQARFLLSNSQQRLQLGPAGYGCSWVPCSHGRCQLTSLHGTSEKAGSFQFSLKIGIIYKEKIGVQSHGVVSFCK
;
A
#
# COMPACT_ATOMS: atom_id res chain seq x y z
N MET A 1 -7.23 -12.76 -8.48
CA MET A 1 -5.82 -12.94 -8.05
C MET A 1 -5.66 -12.87 -6.54
N ALA A 2 -6.13 -11.82 -5.85
CA ALA A 2 -6.01 -11.70 -4.40
C ALA A 2 -6.56 -12.93 -3.64
N ARG A 3 -7.79 -13.35 -3.93
CA ARG A 3 -8.39 -14.57 -3.33
C ARG A 3 -7.57 -15.84 -3.56
N LEU A 4 -7.04 -16.02 -4.77
CA LEU A 4 -6.16 -17.15 -5.10
C LEU A 4 -4.85 -17.09 -4.30
N ALA A 5 -4.29 -15.90 -4.10
CA ALA A 5 -3.10 -15.71 -3.28
C ALA A 5 -3.39 -16.03 -1.80
N CYS A 6 -4.53 -15.60 -1.26
CA CYS A 6 -4.94 -15.96 0.11
C CYS A 6 -5.11 -17.47 0.27
N PHE A 7 -5.81 -18.12 -0.65
CA PHE A 7 -5.99 -19.58 -0.66
C PHE A 7 -4.65 -20.34 -0.72
N LYS A 8 -3.71 -19.87 -1.56
CA LYS A 8 -2.35 -20.43 -1.60
C LYS A 8 -1.60 -20.22 -0.29
N THR A 9 -1.78 -19.09 0.38
CA THR A 9 -1.11 -18.81 1.66
C THR A 9 -1.68 -19.66 2.81
N GLU A 10 -2.91 -20.17 2.67
CA GLU A 10 -3.49 -21.11 3.61
C GLU A 10 -3.05 -22.56 3.34
N SER A 11 -2.77 -22.88 2.07
CA SER A 11 -2.41 -24.26 1.63
C SER A 11 -0.90 -24.52 1.58
N GLU A 12 -0.11 -23.49 1.24
CA GLU A 12 1.35 -23.52 1.13
C GLU A 12 1.95 -22.90 2.40
N GLU A 13 2.90 -23.58 3.05
CA GLU A 13 3.46 -23.15 4.35
C GLU A 13 4.32 -21.87 4.27
N ASP A 14 4.88 -21.56 3.10
CA ASP A 14 5.82 -20.45 2.92
C ASP A 14 5.18 -19.22 2.22
N GLY A 15 4.81 -18.21 3.00
CA GLY A 15 4.28 -16.93 2.48
C GLY A 15 5.21 -16.22 1.48
N SER A 16 6.52 -16.50 1.52
CA SER A 16 7.50 -15.96 0.57
C SER A 16 7.33 -16.50 -0.86
N ASP A 17 6.87 -17.74 -1.01
CA ASP A 17 6.65 -18.36 -2.32
C ASP A 17 5.38 -17.85 -2.99
N VAL A 18 4.36 -17.51 -2.20
CA VAL A 18 3.15 -16.84 -2.70
C VAL A 18 3.47 -15.45 -3.28
N LEU A 19 4.36 -14.69 -2.63
CA LEU A 19 4.82 -13.40 -3.16
C LEU A 19 5.55 -13.55 -4.49
N ARG A 20 6.45 -14.54 -4.59
CA ARG A 20 7.13 -14.87 -5.85
C ARG A 20 6.16 -15.31 -6.93
N PHE A 21 5.10 -16.04 -6.58
CA PHE A 21 4.04 -16.43 -7.51
C PHE A 21 3.29 -15.21 -8.07
N ILE A 22 2.93 -14.25 -7.22
CA ILE A 22 2.29 -12.99 -7.64
C ILE A 22 3.21 -12.22 -8.58
N ASP A 23 4.48 -12.04 -8.21
CA ASP A 23 5.45 -11.30 -9.03
C ASP A 23 5.69 -11.97 -10.39
N ARG A 24 5.82 -13.30 -10.41
CA ARG A 24 5.98 -14.05 -11.67
C ARG A 24 4.75 -13.92 -12.57
N THR A 25 3.56 -13.90 -11.98
CA THR A 25 2.30 -13.76 -12.73
C THR A 25 2.14 -12.34 -13.28
N LEU A 26 2.47 -11.33 -12.46
CA LEU A 26 2.49 -9.94 -12.88
C LEU A 26 3.47 -9.74 -14.04
N ILE A 27 4.72 -10.18 -13.93
CA ILE A 27 5.71 -10.05 -15.00
C ILE A 27 5.24 -10.70 -16.30
N LYS A 28 4.63 -11.90 -16.23
CA LYS A 28 4.07 -12.58 -17.43
C LYS A 28 2.95 -11.76 -18.07
N LEU A 29 2.08 -11.13 -17.27
CA LEU A 29 1.03 -10.24 -17.76
C LEU A 29 1.65 -9.03 -18.46
N CYS A 30 2.63 -8.38 -17.82
CA CYS A 30 3.35 -7.24 -18.37
C CYS A 30 4.04 -7.56 -19.69
N GLN A 31 4.71 -8.70 -19.78
CA GLN A 31 5.40 -9.13 -21.00
C GLN A 31 4.45 -9.44 -22.15
N LYS A 32 3.24 -9.91 -21.84
CA LYS A 32 2.25 -10.32 -22.84
C LYS A 32 1.40 -9.16 -23.37
N PHE A 33 1.08 -8.19 -22.51
CA PHE A 33 0.15 -7.09 -22.82
C PHE A 33 0.78 -5.70 -22.79
N GLY A 34 2.05 -5.58 -22.41
CA GLY A 34 2.78 -4.32 -22.43
C GLY A 34 3.49 -4.08 -23.77
N GLU A 35 3.54 -2.82 -24.18
CA GLU A 35 4.32 -2.37 -25.33
C GLU A 35 5.69 -1.90 -24.84
N TYR A 36 6.76 -2.49 -25.37
CA TYR A 36 8.13 -2.10 -25.02
C TYR A 36 9.11 -2.47 -26.12
N ASN A 37 10.20 -1.71 -26.18
CA ASN A 37 11.36 -2.04 -26.98
C ASN A 37 12.33 -2.92 -26.18
N LYS A 38 12.97 -3.87 -26.85
CA LYS A 38 14.01 -4.68 -26.25
C LYS A 38 15.17 -3.80 -25.80
N ASP A 39 15.71 -4.09 -24.62
CA ASP A 39 16.81 -3.37 -23.95
C ASP A 39 16.53 -1.89 -23.54
N ASP A 40 15.31 -1.36 -23.68
CA ASP A 40 14.93 -0.01 -23.20
C ASP A 40 13.78 -0.01 -22.15
N PRO A 41 14.09 0.03 -20.84
CA PRO A 41 13.12 0.12 -19.75
C PRO A 41 12.23 1.35 -19.76
N SER A 42 12.65 2.45 -20.37
CA SER A 42 11.88 3.69 -20.38
C SER A 42 10.70 3.64 -21.35
N SER A 43 10.82 2.81 -22.40
CA SER A 43 9.81 2.63 -23.44
C SER A 43 8.53 1.90 -22.98
N PHE A 44 8.57 1.22 -21.83
CA PHE A 44 7.46 0.37 -21.40
C PHE A 44 6.18 1.17 -21.13
N ARG A 45 5.12 0.85 -21.85
CA ARG A 45 3.78 1.44 -21.75
C ARG A 45 2.71 0.36 -21.60
N TYR A 46 1.64 0.74 -20.89
CA TYR A 46 0.43 -0.05 -20.74
C TYR A 46 -0.75 0.65 -21.40
N ALA A 47 -1.69 -0.15 -21.89
CA ALA A 47 -3.03 0.34 -22.19
C ALA A 47 -3.73 0.80 -20.89
N GLU A 48 -4.60 1.81 -21.01
CA GLU A 48 -5.23 2.49 -19.87
C GLU A 48 -5.99 1.51 -18.94
N ASN A 49 -6.64 0.50 -19.52
CA ASN A 49 -7.34 -0.56 -18.80
C ASN A 49 -6.45 -1.45 -17.92
N PHE A 50 -5.15 -1.54 -18.19
CA PHE A 50 -4.19 -2.33 -17.41
C PHE A 50 -3.31 -1.50 -16.48
N SER A 51 -3.34 -0.17 -16.60
CA SER A 51 -2.46 0.74 -15.85
C SER A 51 -2.56 0.60 -14.33
N LEU A 52 -3.75 0.33 -13.80
CA LEU A 52 -4.01 0.18 -12.36
C LEU A 52 -3.61 -1.20 -11.81
N TYR A 53 -3.48 -2.21 -12.66
CA TYR A 53 -3.24 -3.57 -12.20
C TYR A 53 -1.91 -3.74 -11.43
N PRO A 54 -0.77 -3.22 -11.89
CA PRO A 54 0.47 -3.25 -11.12
C PRO A 54 0.37 -2.50 -9.78
N GLN A 55 -0.42 -1.43 -9.71
CA GLN A 55 -0.66 -0.70 -8.46
C GLN A 55 -1.42 -1.56 -7.45
N PHE A 56 -2.47 -2.26 -7.88
CA PHE A 56 -3.17 -3.20 -7.00
C PHE A 56 -2.27 -4.35 -6.54
N MET A 57 -1.42 -4.89 -7.42
CA MET A 57 -0.47 -5.94 -7.02
C MET A 57 0.56 -5.43 -6.02
N PHE A 58 1.02 -4.17 -6.16
CA PHE A 58 1.91 -3.55 -5.18
C PHE A 58 1.28 -3.50 -3.79
N HIS A 59 0.04 -3.01 -3.68
CA HIS A 59 -0.65 -2.93 -2.40
C HIS A 59 -0.96 -4.33 -1.83
N LEU A 60 -1.40 -5.27 -2.67
CA LEU A 60 -1.70 -6.65 -2.26
C LEU A 60 -0.49 -7.34 -1.60
N ARG A 61 0.72 -7.22 -2.18
CA ARG A 61 1.93 -7.87 -1.63
C ARG A 61 2.34 -7.39 -0.24
N ARG A 62 1.98 -6.15 0.10
CA ARG A 62 2.27 -5.55 1.42
C ARG A 62 1.08 -5.63 2.38
N SER A 63 -0.07 -6.07 1.89
CA SER A 63 -1.29 -6.17 2.67
C SER A 63 -1.15 -7.21 3.79
N GLN A 64 -1.96 -7.02 4.82
CA GLN A 64 -2.05 -7.93 5.97
C GLN A 64 -2.54 -9.34 5.58
N PHE A 65 -3.09 -9.51 4.36
CA PHE A 65 -3.50 -10.82 3.85
C PHE A 65 -2.32 -11.77 3.63
N LEU A 66 -1.18 -11.22 3.18
CA LEU A 66 0.04 -11.96 2.82
C LEU A 66 1.16 -11.74 3.82
N GLN A 67 1.35 -10.51 4.30
CA GLN A 67 2.33 -10.18 5.33
C GLN A 67 1.69 -10.29 6.71
N VAL A 68 1.84 -11.46 7.33
CA VAL A 68 1.22 -11.77 8.64
C VAL A 68 2.02 -11.23 9.84
N PHE A 69 3.17 -10.60 9.61
CA PHE A 69 3.97 -9.99 10.67
C PHE A 69 3.17 -8.88 11.38
N ASN A 70 3.21 -8.87 12.71
CA ASN A 70 2.48 -7.93 13.57
C ASN A 70 0.95 -8.10 13.59
N ASN A 71 0.42 -9.25 13.13
CA ASN A 71 -0.97 -9.66 13.32
C ASN A 71 -1.02 -11.00 14.07
N SER A 72 -2.09 -11.23 14.82
CA SER A 72 -2.37 -12.55 15.39
C SER A 72 -2.87 -13.52 14.30
N PRO A 73 -2.75 -14.85 14.52
CA PRO A 73 -3.32 -15.85 13.61
C PRO A 73 -4.84 -15.69 13.41
N ASP A 74 -5.55 -15.29 14.46
CA ASP A 74 -7.00 -15.09 14.43
C ASP A 74 -7.38 -13.84 13.61
N GLU A 75 -6.66 -12.72 13.78
CA GLU A 75 -6.84 -11.51 12.97
C GLU A 75 -6.58 -11.78 11.49
N THR A 76 -5.52 -12.52 11.18
CA THR A 76 -5.18 -12.91 9.80
C THR A 76 -6.29 -13.74 9.17
N SER A 77 -6.82 -14.71 9.91
CA SER A 77 -7.92 -15.57 9.47
C SER A 77 -9.20 -14.77 9.24
N TYR A 78 -9.49 -13.81 10.12
CA TYR A 78 -10.62 -12.89 9.99
C TYR A 78 -10.51 -12.03 8.73
N TYR A 79 -9.35 -11.42 8.47
CA TYR A 79 -9.13 -10.61 7.27
C TYR A 79 -9.32 -11.43 5.99
N ARG A 80 -8.73 -12.64 5.92
CA ARG A 80 -8.88 -13.54 4.76
C ARG A 80 -10.32 -13.99 4.55
N HIS A 81 -11.03 -14.29 5.63
CA HIS A 81 -12.44 -14.66 5.58
C HIS A 81 -13.30 -13.54 4.98
N MET A 82 -13.08 -12.29 5.40
CA MET A 82 -13.81 -11.14 4.87
C MET A 82 -13.52 -10.92 3.38
N LEU A 83 -12.26 -10.98 2.94
CA LEU A 83 -11.90 -10.82 1.52
C LEU A 83 -12.58 -11.86 0.59
N ASN A 84 -12.80 -13.07 1.09
CA ASN A 84 -13.45 -14.14 0.32
C ASN A 84 -14.98 -13.98 0.25
N ARG A 85 -15.57 -13.27 1.21
CA ARG A 85 -17.03 -13.07 1.30
C ARG A 85 -17.52 -11.80 0.61
N GLU A 86 -16.75 -10.72 0.69
CA GLU A 86 -17.22 -9.39 0.25
C GLU A 86 -17.27 -9.22 -1.28
N ASP A 87 -17.90 -8.14 -1.73
CA ASP A 87 -18.04 -7.79 -3.15
C ASP A 87 -16.73 -7.23 -3.75
N LEU A 88 -16.77 -6.87 -5.05
CA LEU A 88 -15.62 -6.29 -5.73
C LEU A 88 -15.22 -4.94 -5.10
N THR A 89 -16.19 -4.08 -4.80
CA THR A 89 -15.95 -2.72 -4.30
C THR A 89 -15.24 -2.75 -2.95
N GLN A 90 -15.76 -3.50 -1.99
CA GLN A 90 -15.15 -3.65 -0.67
C GLN A 90 -13.82 -4.40 -0.75
N SER A 91 -13.69 -5.39 -1.64
CA SER A 91 -12.41 -6.10 -1.85
C SER A 91 -11.32 -5.16 -2.40
N LEU A 92 -11.67 -4.19 -3.24
CA LEU A 92 -10.71 -3.18 -3.72
C LEU A 92 -10.25 -2.28 -2.57
N ILE A 93 -11.17 -1.80 -1.73
CA ILE A 93 -10.87 -0.97 -0.56
C ILE A 93 -9.96 -1.73 0.43
N MET A 94 -10.21 -3.02 0.63
CA MET A 94 -9.37 -3.89 1.46
C MET A 94 -7.93 -4.02 0.94
N ILE A 95 -7.75 -4.12 -0.38
CA ILE A 95 -6.43 -4.30 -0.99
C ILE A 95 -5.68 -2.96 -1.06
N GLN A 96 -6.34 -1.94 -1.60
CA GLN A 96 -5.83 -0.59 -1.73
C GLN A 96 -6.78 0.34 -0.96
N PRO A 97 -6.39 0.73 0.26
CA PRO A 97 -7.18 1.68 1.03
C PRO A 97 -7.38 2.98 0.25
N ILE A 98 -8.51 3.63 0.50
CA ILE A 98 -8.83 4.93 -0.08
C ILE A 98 -8.49 6.02 0.93
N LEU A 99 -8.07 7.17 0.43
CA LEU A 99 -7.70 8.32 1.24
C LEU A 99 -8.36 9.56 0.63
N TYR A 100 -9.22 10.22 1.40
CA TYR A 100 -9.81 11.52 1.04
C TYR A 100 -9.09 12.62 1.80
N ALA A 101 -8.82 13.73 1.13
CA ALA A 101 -8.30 14.94 1.73
C ALA A 101 -9.37 16.04 1.75
N TYR A 102 -9.56 16.61 2.94
CA TYR A 102 -10.44 17.74 3.19
C TYR A 102 -9.54 18.94 3.48
N SER A 103 -9.76 20.02 2.73
CA SER A 103 -9.05 21.28 2.88
C SER A 103 -10.03 22.43 2.73
N PHE A 104 -9.63 23.65 3.09
CA PHE A 104 -10.46 24.84 2.84
C PHE A 104 -10.61 25.19 1.36
N ASN A 105 -9.72 24.68 0.52
CA ASN A 105 -9.56 25.14 -0.86
C ASN A 105 -10.40 24.34 -1.87
N GLY A 106 -11.34 23.53 -1.43
CA GLY A 106 -12.22 22.78 -2.33
C GLY A 106 -12.99 21.65 -1.67
N PRO A 107 -13.81 20.93 -2.47
CA PRO A 107 -14.51 19.73 -2.01
C PRO A 107 -13.51 18.60 -1.68
N PRO A 108 -13.97 17.54 -0.99
CA PRO A 108 -13.13 16.39 -0.67
C PRO A 108 -12.56 15.76 -1.94
N GLU A 109 -11.23 15.62 -2.00
CA GLU A 109 -10.52 15.03 -3.15
C GLU A 109 -9.89 13.69 -2.79
N PRO A 110 -9.95 12.67 -3.68
CA PRO A 110 -9.22 11.43 -3.47
C PRO A 110 -7.72 11.66 -3.70
N VAL A 111 -6.91 11.28 -2.72
CA VAL A 111 -5.45 11.47 -2.76
C VAL A 111 -4.75 10.11 -2.70
N LEU A 112 -3.54 10.04 -3.28
CA LEU A 112 -2.70 8.86 -3.19
C LEU A 112 -2.29 8.57 -1.73
N LEU A 113 -2.19 7.29 -1.37
CA LEU A 113 -1.65 6.80 -0.09
C LEU A 113 -0.14 6.97 0.02
N ASP A 114 0.35 8.21 -0.06
CA ASP A 114 1.76 8.54 0.08
C ASP A 114 1.98 9.52 1.25
N THR A 115 3.20 9.55 1.77
CA THR A 115 3.59 10.47 2.85
C THR A 115 3.47 11.93 2.40
N SER A 116 3.60 12.22 1.11
CA SER A 116 3.41 13.58 0.55
C SER A 116 1.99 14.12 0.73
N SER A 117 1.01 13.24 0.91
CA SER A 117 -0.39 13.58 1.10
C SER A 117 -0.68 14.04 2.53
N ILE A 118 0.22 13.75 3.47
CA ILE A 118 0.12 14.14 4.87
C ILE A 118 0.59 15.59 5.00
N GLN A 119 -0.35 16.52 4.91
CA GLN A 119 -0.10 17.97 5.04
C GLN A 119 -0.69 18.49 6.36
N PRO A 120 -0.08 19.52 6.98
CA PRO A 120 -0.50 20.01 8.29
C PRO A 120 -1.86 20.75 8.25
N ASP A 121 -2.25 21.25 7.09
CA ASP A 121 -3.43 22.10 6.81
C ASP A 121 -4.66 21.31 6.33
N ARG A 122 -4.57 19.98 6.24
CA ARG A 122 -5.64 19.12 5.73
C ARG A 122 -6.09 18.10 6.77
N ILE A 123 -7.33 17.64 6.62
CA ILE A 123 -7.86 16.47 7.32
C ILE A 123 -7.89 15.32 6.33
N LEU A 124 -7.48 14.13 6.76
CA LEU A 124 -7.50 12.94 5.93
C LEU A 124 -8.50 11.92 6.49
N LEU A 125 -9.37 11.39 5.62
CA LEU A 125 -10.22 10.24 5.92
C LEU A 125 -9.65 9.03 5.18
N MET A 126 -9.12 8.08 5.93
CA MET A 126 -8.63 6.81 5.38
C MET A 126 -9.64 5.70 5.65
N ASP A 127 -10.01 4.99 4.60
CA ASP A 127 -10.86 3.80 4.69
C ASP A 127 -10.09 2.56 4.22
N THR A 128 -9.91 1.61 5.14
CA THR A 128 -9.21 0.33 4.94
C THR A 128 -10.16 -0.87 4.98
N PHE A 129 -11.47 -0.63 4.87
CA PHE A 129 -12.55 -1.59 5.17
C PHE A 129 -12.66 -1.97 6.66
N PHE A 130 -11.56 -2.35 7.31
CA PHE A 130 -11.54 -2.78 8.72
C PHE A 130 -11.45 -1.62 9.70
N HIS A 131 -10.78 -0.54 9.30
CA HIS A 131 -10.59 0.67 10.08
C HIS A 131 -10.99 1.89 9.25
N ILE A 132 -11.71 2.80 9.89
CA ILE A 132 -11.94 4.16 9.40
C ILE A 132 -11.12 5.09 10.28
N VAL A 133 -10.18 5.81 9.67
CA VAL A 133 -9.25 6.69 10.38
C VAL A 133 -9.43 8.12 9.90
N ILE A 134 -9.81 9.00 10.82
CA ILE A 134 -9.77 10.44 10.61
C ILE A 134 -8.47 10.97 11.21
N PHE A 135 -7.65 11.58 10.36
CA PHE A 135 -6.37 12.17 10.73
C PHE A 135 -6.40 13.67 10.57
N HIS A 136 -6.13 14.41 11.64
CA HIS A 136 -6.00 15.86 11.62
C HIS A 136 -4.54 16.26 11.47
N GLY A 137 -4.24 17.07 10.44
CA GLY A 137 -2.94 17.72 10.30
C GLY A 137 -2.60 18.63 11.48
N GLU A 138 -1.31 18.93 11.66
CA GLU A 138 -0.80 19.69 12.80
C GLU A 138 -1.51 21.03 13.02
N THR A 139 -1.68 21.86 11.97
CA THR A 139 -2.34 23.16 12.11
C THR A 139 -3.83 23.02 12.43
N ILE A 140 -4.51 22.04 11.82
CA ILE A 140 -5.92 21.75 12.12
C ILE A 140 -6.09 21.29 13.57
N ALA A 141 -5.21 20.42 14.05
CA ALA A 141 -5.23 19.94 15.43
C ALA A 141 -4.97 21.09 16.43
N GLN A 142 -4.05 22.01 16.10
CA GLN A 142 -3.81 23.21 16.91
C GLN A 142 -5.05 24.10 16.96
N TRP A 143 -5.71 24.34 15.82
CA TRP A 143 -6.91 25.17 15.77
C TRP A 143 -8.11 24.52 16.49
N ARG A 144 -8.23 23.20 16.41
CA ARG A 144 -9.22 22.44 17.19
C ARG A 144 -8.99 22.61 18.69
N LYS A 145 -7.74 22.49 19.15
CA LYS A 145 -7.36 22.65 20.57
C LYS A 145 -7.53 24.08 21.07
N ALA A 146 -7.28 25.08 20.23
CA ALA A 146 -7.51 26.48 20.53
C ALA A 146 -9.01 26.85 20.59
N GLY A 147 -9.91 25.97 20.15
CA GLY A 147 -11.35 26.18 20.28
C GLY A 147 -11.97 27.09 19.22
N TYR A 148 -11.28 27.35 18.10
CA TYR A 148 -11.79 28.25 17.04
C TYR A 148 -13.15 27.80 16.48
N HIS A 149 -13.44 26.49 16.50
CA HIS A 149 -14.71 25.92 16.03
C HIS A 149 -15.94 26.30 16.88
N ASN A 150 -15.75 26.88 18.07
CA ASN A 150 -16.84 27.34 18.94
C ASN A 150 -17.25 28.79 18.66
N SER A 151 -16.40 29.57 18.00
CA SER A 151 -16.69 30.95 17.65
C SER A 151 -17.53 31.02 16.38
N ALA A 152 -18.61 31.81 16.40
CA ALA A 152 -19.48 32.01 15.23
C ALA A 152 -18.78 32.63 14.02
N GLU A 153 -17.62 33.27 14.22
CA GLU A 153 -16.78 33.81 13.13
C GLU A 153 -16.07 32.72 12.30
N HIS A 154 -16.01 31.49 12.82
CA HIS A 154 -15.27 30.37 12.21
C HIS A 154 -16.17 29.17 11.89
N ASP A 155 -17.41 29.43 11.46
CA ASP A 155 -18.35 28.39 11.04
C ASP A 155 -17.78 27.49 9.93
N ASN A 156 -16.97 28.04 9.02
CA ASN A 156 -16.28 27.28 7.97
C ASN A 156 -15.37 26.19 8.55
N PHE A 157 -14.68 26.47 9.66
CA PHE A 157 -13.80 25.50 10.30
C PHE A 157 -14.59 24.39 10.99
N ARG A 158 -15.73 24.74 11.59
CA ARG A 158 -16.65 23.75 12.17
C ARG A 158 -17.20 22.82 11.09
N GLN A 159 -17.61 23.34 9.94
CA GLN A 159 -18.05 22.53 8.80
C GLN A 159 -16.94 21.61 8.29
N LEU A 160 -15.70 22.10 8.20
CA LEU A 160 -14.55 21.28 7.77
C LEU A 160 -14.28 20.11 8.72
N LEU A 161 -14.43 20.29 10.04
CA LEU A 161 -14.27 19.22 11.01
C LEU A 161 -15.42 18.21 10.95
N GLN A 162 -16.64 18.66 10.64
CA GLN A 162 -17.83 17.82 10.62
C GLN A 162 -17.92 16.97 9.33
N ALA A 163 -17.52 17.51 8.18
CA ALA A 163 -17.59 16.81 6.89
C ALA A 163 -17.00 15.37 6.89
N PRO A 164 -15.75 15.13 7.36
CA PRO A 164 -15.20 13.77 7.40
C PRO A 164 -15.88 12.88 8.45
N GLU A 165 -16.48 13.45 9.50
CA GLU A 165 -17.24 12.68 10.50
C GLU A 165 -18.58 12.21 9.91
N ASP A 166 -19.27 13.07 9.16
CA ASP A 166 -20.53 12.72 8.48
C ASP A 166 -20.29 11.63 7.43
N ASP A 167 -19.25 11.77 6.59
CA ASP A 167 -18.87 10.76 5.59
C ASP A 167 -18.47 9.43 6.26
N ALA A 168 -17.72 9.48 7.38
CA ALA A 168 -17.36 8.29 8.13
C ALA A 168 -18.58 7.59 8.74
N GLN A 169 -19.58 8.34 9.22
CA GLN A 169 -20.82 7.78 9.78
C GLN A 169 -21.64 7.05 8.73
N GLU A 170 -21.73 7.57 7.50
CA GLU A 170 -22.41 6.89 6.39
C GLU A 170 -21.79 5.52 6.11
N ILE A 171 -20.46 5.46 6.07
CA ILE A 171 -19.72 4.20 5.88
C ILE A 171 -19.94 3.25 7.06
N LEU A 172 -19.93 3.75 8.30
CA LEU A 172 -20.17 2.95 9.50
C LEU A 172 -21.57 2.32 9.54
N GLN A 173 -22.59 3.00 9.03
CA GLN A 173 -23.98 2.51 9.04
C GLN A 173 -24.24 1.45 7.97
N THR A 174 -23.52 1.52 6.85
CA THR A 174 -23.74 0.66 5.68
C THR A 174 -22.88 -0.60 5.72
N ARG A 175 -21.69 -0.55 6.34
CA ARG A 175 -20.71 -1.63 6.29
C ARG A 175 -20.92 -2.69 7.37
N PHE A 176 -20.82 -3.95 6.97
CA PHE A 176 -20.77 -5.09 7.88
C PHE A 176 -19.52 -5.95 7.59
N PRO A 177 -18.73 -6.32 8.61
CA PRO A 177 -18.83 -5.94 10.02
C PRO A 177 -18.49 -4.46 10.26
N MET A 178 -18.99 -3.90 11.37
CA MET A 178 -18.74 -2.49 11.70
C MET A 178 -17.23 -2.24 11.83
N PRO A 179 -16.66 -1.32 11.03
CA PRO A 179 -15.25 -1.02 11.11
C PRO A 179 -14.89 -0.29 12.40
N ARG A 180 -13.64 -0.43 12.82
CA ARG A 180 -13.12 0.30 13.96
C ARG A 180 -12.92 1.78 13.58
N TYR A 181 -13.65 2.65 14.26
CA TYR A 181 -13.53 4.10 14.11
C TYR A 181 -12.37 4.65 14.95
N ILE A 182 -11.47 5.40 14.32
CA ILE A 182 -10.28 5.98 14.96
C ILE A 182 -10.19 7.45 14.57
N VAL A 183 -10.10 8.33 15.56
CA VAL A 183 -9.79 9.75 15.36
C VAL A 183 -8.42 10.04 15.95
N CYS A 184 -7.53 10.64 15.17
CA CYS A 184 -6.19 10.95 15.61
C CYS A 184 -5.69 12.30 15.07
N ASP A 185 -4.69 12.84 15.77
CA ASP A 185 -3.97 14.05 15.39
C ASP A 185 -2.55 13.68 14.93
N GLN A 186 -1.92 14.59 14.18
CA GLN A 186 -0.50 14.50 13.88
C GLN A 186 0.35 14.41 15.17
N GLY A 187 1.20 13.38 15.25
CA GLY A 187 1.99 13.07 16.45
C GLY A 187 1.28 12.19 17.49
N GLY A 188 0.00 11.86 17.29
CA GLY A 188 -0.73 10.93 18.15
C GLY A 188 -0.30 9.47 17.95
N SER A 189 -0.38 8.65 19.01
CA SER A 189 -0.01 7.21 18.94
C SER A 189 -0.85 6.42 17.94
N GLN A 190 -2.11 6.82 17.74
CA GLN A 190 -3.05 6.21 16.81
C GLN A 190 -2.79 6.61 15.34
N ALA A 191 -1.99 7.64 15.07
CA ALA A 191 -1.62 8.01 13.70
C ALA A 191 -0.80 6.91 12.99
N ARG A 192 -0.22 5.97 13.75
CA ARG A 192 0.48 4.80 13.20
C ARG A 192 -0.37 3.96 12.25
N PHE A 193 -1.70 3.93 12.45
CA PHE A 193 -2.61 3.18 11.56
C PHE A 193 -2.67 3.79 10.16
N LEU A 194 -2.52 5.11 10.03
CA LEU A 194 -2.36 5.77 8.75
C LEU A 194 -0.95 5.53 8.19
N LEU A 195 0.07 5.69 9.02
CA LEU A 195 1.48 5.60 8.61
C LEU A 195 1.89 4.20 8.15
N SER A 196 1.36 3.13 8.76
CA SER A 196 1.65 1.75 8.36
C SER A 196 1.08 1.41 6.98
N ASN A 197 -0.03 2.04 6.61
CA ASN A 197 -0.70 1.85 5.33
C ASN A 197 -0.14 2.78 4.24
N SER A 198 0.32 3.97 4.62
CA SER A 198 0.99 4.91 3.72
C SER A 198 2.31 4.34 3.17
N GLN A 199 2.73 4.81 1.99
CA GLN A 199 4.04 4.50 1.46
C GLN A 199 5.12 5.17 2.34
N GLN A 200 5.74 4.42 3.24
CA GLN A 200 6.82 4.97 4.06
C GLN A 200 8.04 5.30 3.19
N ARG A 201 8.45 6.57 3.24
CA ARG A 201 9.86 6.94 3.09
C ARG A 201 10.56 6.58 4.42
N LEU A 202 11.01 5.34 4.55
CA LEU A 202 12.03 5.04 5.57
C LEU A 202 13.35 5.70 5.12
N GLN A 203 13.55 6.97 5.45
CA GLN A 203 14.90 7.43 5.75
C GLN A 203 15.23 6.88 7.13
N LEU A 204 15.86 5.70 7.16
CA LEU A 204 16.70 5.37 8.30
C LEU A 204 17.71 6.53 8.42
N GLY A 205 17.80 7.13 9.61
CA GLY A 205 18.82 8.13 9.93
C GLY A 205 20.23 7.60 9.68
N PRO A 206 21.27 8.46 9.82
CA PRO A 206 22.63 8.16 9.40
C PRO A 206 23.27 7.12 10.33
N ALA A 207 22.91 5.85 10.14
CA ALA A 207 23.53 4.68 10.72
C ALA A 207 23.68 3.63 9.61
N GLY A 208 24.60 3.91 8.67
CA GLY A 208 25.68 2.97 8.37
C GLY A 208 25.38 1.62 7.70
N TYR A 209 24.22 1.40 7.08
CA TYR A 209 24.05 0.26 6.15
C TYR A 209 23.49 0.74 4.81
N GLY A 210 24.38 1.36 4.03
CA GLY A 210 24.11 1.64 2.62
C GLY A 210 24.16 0.35 1.82
N CYS A 211 23.10 0.06 1.06
CA CYS A 211 23.20 -0.84 -0.10
C CYS A 211 24.13 -0.16 -1.11
N SER A 212 25.43 -0.45 -1.04
CA SER A 212 26.34 -0.19 -2.15
C SER A 212 26.10 -1.23 -3.22
N TRP A 213 25.80 -0.79 -4.44
CA TRP A 213 25.94 -1.64 -5.62
C TRP A 213 27.40 -2.06 -5.74
N VAL A 214 27.72 -3.30 -5.37
CA VAL A 214 29.02 -3.89 -5.70
C VAL A 214 28.92 -4.35 -7.15
N PRO A 215 29.74 -3.82 -8.08
CA PRO A 215 29.77 -4.33 -9.45
C PRO A 215 30.42 -5.71 -9.40
N CYS A 216 29.62 -6.77 -9.51
CA CYS A 216 30.13 -8.14 -9.55
C CYS A 216 30.54 -8.45 -11.00
N SER A 217 31.85 -8.60 -11.23
CA SER A 217 32.52 -8.70 -12.54
C SER A 217 32.20 -9.96 -13.37
N HIS A 218 31.18 -10.75 -13.02
CA HIS A 218 30.88 -12.02 -13.67
C HIS A 218 29.36 -12.27 -13.78
N GLY A 219 28.67 -11.52 -14.64
CA GLY A 219 27.53 -11.98 -15.45
C GLY A 219 26.31 -12.65 -14.79
N ARG A 220 26.15 -12.60 -13.47
CA ARG A 220 24.98 -13.15 -12.76
C ARG A 220 24.41 -12.12 -11.79
N CYS A 221 23.32 -11.48 -12.21
CA CYS A 221 22.42 -10.77 -11.30
C CYS A 221 21.54 -11.80 -10.60
N GLN A 222 21.91 -12.22 -9.40
CA GLN A 222 20.96 -12.92 -8.52
C GLN A 222 20.02 -11.88 -7.92
N LEU A 223 18.71 -12.06 -8.12
CA LEU A 223 17.70 -11.37 -7.34
C LEU A 223 17.70 -12.01 -5.94
N THR A 224 18.59 -11.55 -5.06
CA THR A 224 18.50 -11.89 -3.64
C THR A 224 17.16 -11.38 -3.13
N SER A 225 16.42 -12.28 -2.49
CA SER A 225 15.18 -12.01 -1.75
C SER A 225 15.22 -10.63 -1.10
N LEU A 226 14.36 -9.71 -1.55
CA LEU A 226 14.11 -8.42 -0.92
C LEU A 226 13.34 -8.67 0.38
N HIS A 227 14.04 -9.19 1.40
CA HIS A 227 13.53 -9.17 2.76
C HIS A 227 13.68 -7.75 3.33
N GLY A 228 12.55 -7.15 3.71
CA GLY A 228 12.51 -6.19 4.82
C GLY A 228 12.53 -4.70 4.49
N THR A 229 12.70 -4.26 3.24
CA THR A 229 12.68 -2.82 2.92
C THR A 229 11.40 -2.40 2.20
N SER A 230 10.63 -1.49 2.81
CA SER A 230 9.49 -0.81 2.16
C SER A 230 9.93 -0.14 0.86
N GLU A 231 9.74 -0.83 -0.28
CA GLU A 231 10.05 -0.30 -1.60
C GLU A 231 8.96 0.71 -2.01
N LYS A 232 9.35 1.88 -2.56
CA LYS A 232 8.41 2.88 -3.08
C LYS A 232 7.67 2.34 -4.29
N ALA A 233 6.43 2.78 -4.53
CA ALA A 233 5.69 2.38 -5.73
C ALA A 233 6.45 2.69 -7.03
N GLY A 234 7.15 3.84 -7.08
CA GLY A 234 8.02 4.19 -8.22
C GLY A 234 9.22 3.26 -8.40
N SER A 235 9.86 2.83 -7.31
CA SER A 235 10.96 1.86 -7.35
C SER A 235 10.46 0.48 -7.76
N PHE A 236 9.29 0.06 -7.28
CA PHE A 236 8.66 -1.19 -7.69
C PHE A 236 8.33 -1.20 -9.19
N GLN A 237 7.75 -0.11 -9.71
CA GLN A 237 7.47 0.04 -11.15
C GLN A 237 8.76 0.00 -11.97
N PHE A 238 9.84 0.60 -11.48
CA PHE A 238 11.15 0.56 -12.11
C PHE A 238 11.75 -0.86 -12.12
N SER A 239 11.74 -1.54 -10.97
CA SER A 239 12.17 -2.93 -10.82
C SER A 239 11.35 -3.88 -11.72
N LEU A 240 10.05 -3.63 -11.84
CA LEU A 240 9.15 -4.37 -12.72
C LEU A 240 9.52 -4.18 -14.19
N LYS A 241 9.74 -2.94 -14.64
CA LYS A 241 10.19 -2.61 -16.02
C LYS A 241 11.50 -3.32 -16.36
N ILE A 242 12.47 -3.33 -15.46
CA ILE A 242 13.72 -4.07 -15.64
C ILE A 242 13.44 -5.57 -15.70
N GLY A 243 12.63 -6.10 -14.77
CA GLY A 243 12.27 -7.52 -14.73
C GLY A 243 11.50 -8.01 -15.96
N ILE A 244 10.77 -7.13 -16.66
CA ILE A 244 10.06 -7.43 -17.91
C ILE A 244 11.05 -7.59 -19.07
N ILE A 245 12.00 -6.66 -19.20
CA ILE A 245 12.91 -6.57 -20.35
C ILE A 245 14.07 -7.54 -20.23
N TYR A 246 14.65 -7.67 -19.02
CA TYR A 246 15.87 -8.45 -18.83
C TYR A 246 15.62 -9.93 -18.50
N LYS A 247 14.35 -10.37 -18.34
CA LYS A 247 14.04 -11.80 -18.19
C LYS A 247 14.28 -12.61 -19.46
N GLU A 248 14.37 -11.99 -20.63
CA GLU A 248 14.82 -12.69 -21.86
C GLU A 248 16.29 -13.14 -21.75
N LYS A 249 17.12 -12.54 -20.88
CA LYS A 249 18.53 -12.92 -20.69
C LYS A 249 18.76 -13.94 -19.57
N ILE A 250 17.80 -14.14 -18.66
CA ILE A 250 17.94 -15.10 -17.54
C ILE A 250 17.18 -16.38 -17.90
N GLY A 251 17.77 -17.16 -18.79
CA GLY A 251 17.34 -18.51 -19.11
C GLY A 251 17.35 -19.40 -17.86
N VAL A 252 16.23 -20.09 -17.65
CA VAL A 252 16.05 -21.17 -16.68
C VAL A 252 17.14 -22.22 -16.89
N GLN A 253 17.96 -22.49 -15.86
CA GLN A 253 18.55 -23.81 -15.69
C GLN A 253 17.97 -24.46 -14.43
N SER A 254 17.18 -25.49 -14.70
CA SER A 254 16.85 -26.61 -13.82
C SER A 254 18.10 -27.22 -13.19
N HIS A 255 17.97 -27.65 -11.93
CA HIS A 255 18.95 -28.31 -11.07
C HIS A 255 19.92 -27.39 -10.31
N GLY A 256 19.77 -27.37 -8.99
CA GLY A 256 20.74 -26.76 -8.09
C GLY A 256 20.18 -26.53 -6.70
N VAL A 257 20.28 -27.54 -5.85
CA VAL A 257 20.19 -27.42 -4.39
C VAL A 257 21.10 -26.28 -3.94
N VAL A 258 20.57 -25.25 -3.28
CA VAL A 258 21.39 -24.22 -2.64
C VAL A 258 21.32 -24.40 -1.14
N SER A 259 22.42 -24.96 -0.64
CA SER A 259 22.78 -25.23 0.73
C SER A 259 22.86 -23.93 1.57
N PHE A 260 22.34 -24.00 2.79
CA PHE A 260 22.59 -23.02 3.85
C PHE A 260 24.09 -23.04 4.23
N CYS A 261 24.75 -21.89 4.17
CA CYS A 261 26.03 -21.71 4.86
C CYS A 261 25.83 -20.69 5.99
N LYS A 262 25.65 -21.28 7.18
CA LYS A 262 25.72 -20.77 8.57
C LYS A 262 24.97 -19.49 8.92
#